data_AF-A0ABD6DIK8-F1
#
_entry.id   AF-A0ABD6DIK8-F1
#
_cell.length_a   1.000
_cell.length_b   1.000
_cell.length_c   1.000
_cell.angle_alpha   90.00
_cell.angle_beta   90.00
_cell.angle_gamma   90.00
#
_symmetry.space_group_name_H-M   'P 1'
#
loop_
_entity.id
_entity.type
_entity.pdbx_description
1 polymer ?
#
loop_
_entity_poly.entity_id
_entity_poly.type
_entity_poly.pdbx_seq_one_letter_code
_entity_poly.pdbx_strand_id
1 'polypeptide(L)'
;MSSGLSGPAPDERQTPEGRRNAQGIRIDPEVEAEPATRRAVISVLVEHEPGVLSKVSGLFSRRQFNIESLTVGPTEDDSRARITVVTEESDPGIDQLEKQLRKQIPVISVKELPENAINRELALVKVEAEHPDQVSAVAEMYDAKTVDACPETVTVEITGSRQKIAAAVETFERFGVREVTRTGTAALARGTESTTDDTTPQSTNQ
;
A
#
# COMPACT_ATOMS: atom_id res chain seq x y z
N MET A 1 70.58 -4.86 5.40
CA MET A 1 69.93 -6.10 4.92
C MET A 1 68.44 -5.93 5.12
N SER A 2 67.67 -5.74 4.05
CA SER A 2 66.23 -5.49 4.10
C SER A 2 65.49 -6.82 4.04
N SER A 3 64.92 -7.26 5.16
CA SER A 3 64.02 -8.42 5.20
C SER A 3 62.72 -8.07 4.49
N GLY A 4 62.55 -8.57 3.27
CA GLY A 4 61.29 -8.43 2.54
C GLY A 4 60.17 -9.16 3.26
N LEU A 5 59.00 -8.52 3.37
CA LEU A 5 57.80 -9.13 3.93
C LEU A 5 57.40 -10.35 3.07
N SER A 6 57.31 -11.53 3.69
CA SER A 6 56.83 -12.75 3.04
C SER A 6 55.32 -12.62 2.85
N GLY A 7 54.87 -12.54 1.60
CA GLY A 7 53.45 -12.65 1.28
C GLY A 7 52.91 -14.07 1.53
N PRO A 8 51.58 -14.23 1.60
CA PRO A 8 50.95 -15.53 1.78
C PRO A 8 51.28 -16.50 0.64
N ALA A 9 51.31 -17.79 0.96
CA ALA A 9 51.58 -18.85 -0.01
C ALA A 9 50.50 -18.86 -1.12
N PRO A 10 50.80 -19.36 -2.34
CA PRO A 10 49.89 -19.26 -3.50
C PRO A 10 48.48 -19.80 -3.25
N ASP A 11 48.36 -20.81 -2.39
CA ASP A 11 47.16 -21.50 -1.94
C ASP A 11 46.40 -20.78 -0.82
N GLU A 12 47.06 -19.89 -0.08
CA GLU A 12 46.45 -19.08 0.99
C GLU A 12 45.92 -17.72 0.49
N ARG A 13 46.09 -17.42 -0.80
CA ARG A 13 45.55 -16.20 -1.42
C ARG A 13 44.05 -16.36 -1.56
N GLN A 14 43.29 -15.50 -0.87
CA GLN A 14 41.85 -15.37 -1.10
C GLN A 14 41.61 -15.10 -2.59
N THR A 15 40.90 -16.02 -3.24
CA THR A 15 40.47 -15.82 -4.62
C THR A 15 39.14 -15.07 -4.56
N PRO A 16 39.07 -13.83 -5.07
CA PRO A 16 37.82 -13.08 -5.05
C PRO A 16 36.77 -13.77 -5.94
N GLU A 17 35.58 -14.00 -5.39
CA GLU A 17 34.41 -14.56 -6.06
C GLU A 17 33.66 -13.49 -6.88
N GLY A 18 32.68 -13.88 -7.71
CA GLY A 18 31.83 -12.96 -8.49
C GLY A 18 32.14 -12.87 -9.98
N ARG A 19 31.14 -12.46 -10.77
CA ARG A 19 31.27 -12.27 -12.23
C ARG A 19 31.87 -10.91 -12.56
N ARG A 20 32.53 -10.82 -13.71
CA ARG A 20 32.97 -9.54 -14.28
C ARG A 20 31.93 -9.03 -15.27
N ASN A 21 31.61 -7.74 -15.21
CA ASN A 21 30.79 -7.11 -16.23
C ASN A 21 31.58 -6.87 -17.54
N ALA A 22 30.90 -6.36 -18.57
CA ALA A 22 31.49 -6.06 -19.88
C ALA A 22 32.64 -5.02 -19.84
N GLN A 23 32.80 -4.30 -18.74
CA GLN A 23 33.86 -3.32 -18.50
C GLN A 23 35.02 -3.90 -17.67
N GLY A 24 34.97 -5.19 -17.34
CA GLY A 24 36.01 -5.89 -16.59
C GLY A 24 36.00 -5.64 -15.08
N ILE A 25 35.00 -4.91 -14.57
CA ILE A 25 34.80 -4.63 -13.14
C ILE A 25 34.20 -5.88 -12.48
N ARG A 26 34.75 -6.27 -11.33
CA ARG A 26 34.18 -7.35 -10.50
C ARG A 26 32.92 -6.83 -9.83
N ILE A 27 31.82 -7.57 -9.97
CA ILE A 27 30.57 -7.30 -9.26
C ILE A 27 30.52 -8.25 -8.08
N ASP A 28 30.47 -7.70 -6.86
CA ASP A 28 30.17 -8.48 -5.67
C ASP A 28 28.71 -8.97 -5.75
N PRO A 29 28.45 -10.28 -5.59
CA PRO A 29 27.11 -10.84 -5.72
C PRO A 29 26.10 -10.28 -4.70
N GLU A 30 26.57 -9.75 -3.56
CA GLU A 30 25.72 -9.02 -2.59
C GLU A 30 25.21 -7.67 -3.14
N VAL A 31 25.94 -7.05 -4.08
CA VAL A 31 25.58 -5.76 -4.69
C VAL A 31 24.52 -5.92 -5.79
N GLU A 32 24.35 -7.13 -6.33
CA GLU A 32 23.32 -7.48 -7.33
C GLU A 32 21.97 -7.87 -6.71
N ALA A 33 21.90 -8.13 -5.41
CA ALA A 33 20.64 -8.46 -4.76
C ALA A 33 19.72 -7.22 -4.79
N GLU A 34 18.68 -7.26 -5.62
CA GLU A 34 17.61 -6.27 -5.52
C GLU A 34 17.08 -6.28 -4.07
N PRO A 35 17.04 -5.12 -3.40
CA PRO A 35 16.64 -5.06 -2.01
C PRO A 35 15.22 -5.62 -1.90
N ALA A 36 15.03 -6.53 -0.93
CA ALA A 36 13.73 -7.15 -0.70
C ALA A 36 12.66 -6.06 -0.50
N THR A 37 11.56 -6.19 -1.24
CA THR A 37 10.42 -5.29 -1.11
C THR A 37 9.50 -5.79 0.00
N ARG A 38 8.80 -4.85 0.63
CA ARG A 38 7.70 -5.14 1.54
C ARG A 38 6.54 -4.20 1.29
N ARG A 39 5.36 -4.65 1.69
CA ARG A 39 4.14 -3.85 1.61
C ARG A 39 4.05 -2.93 2.83
N ALA A 40 3.89 -1.62 2.58
CA ALA A 40 3.73 -0.60 3.61
C ALA A 40 2.41 0.15 3.46
N VAL A 41 1.82 0.54 4.59
CA VAL A 41 0.62 1.39 4.64
C VAL A 41 1.00 2.72 5.25
N ILE A 42 0.96 3.77 4.46
CA ILE A 42 1.36 5.11 4.87
C ILE A 42 0.11 5.96 5.02
N SER A 43 -0.08 6.50 6.23
CA SER A 43 -1.09 7.49 6.53
C SER A 43 -0.48 8.88 6.41
N VAL A 44 -1.08 9.70 5.55
CA VAL A 44 -0.68 11.09 5.29
C VAL A 44 -1.82 12.00 5.70
N LEU A 45 -1.62 12.80 6.74
CA LEU A 45 -2.54 13.87 7.13
C LEU A 45 -2.21 15.11 6.32
N VAL A 46 -3.21 15.73 5.71
CA VAL A 46 -3.05 16.91 4.85
C VAL A 46 -4.09 17.98 5.16
N GLU A 47 -3.78 19.22 4.82
CA GLU A 47 -4.78 20.30 4.72
C GLU A 47 -5.78 19.97 3.61
N HIS A 48 -7.07 20.09 3.90
CA HIS A 48 -8.15 19.76 2.97
C HIS A 48 -8.45 20.91 2.03
N GLU A 49 -7.46 21.26 1.20
CA GLU A 49 -7.56 22.33 0.22
C GLU A 49 -7.66 21.80 -1.22
N PRO A 50 -8.29 22.56 -2.14
CA PRO A 50 -8.31 22.22 -3.55
C PRO A 50 -6.91 21.93 -4.12
N GLY A 51 -6.79 20.80 -4.82
CA GLY A 51 -5.54 20.39 -5.46
C GLY A 51 -4.54 19.63 -4.58
N VAL A 52 -4.87 19.36 -3.30
CA VAL A 52 -4.01 18.56 -2.42
C VAL A 52 -3.72 17.17 -2.98
N LEU A 53 -4.76 16.48 -3.49
CA LEU A 53 -4.61 15.16 -4.10
C LEU A 53 -3.67 15.19 -5.30
N SER A 54 -3.79 16.20 -6.18
CA SER A 54 -2.92 16.34 -7.36
C SER A 54 -1.45 16.56 -6.98
N LYS A 55 -1.19 17.34 -5.92
CA LYS A 55 0.17 17.57 -5.41
C LYS A 55 0.79 16.28 -4.87
N VAL A 56 0.03 15.53 -4.06
CA VAL A 56 0.48 14.29 -3.44
C VAL A 56 0.64 13.18 -4.49
N SER A 57 -0.39 12.91 -5.31
CA SER A 57 -0.33 11.90 -6.39
C SER A 57 0.78 12.17 -7.40
N GLY A 58 1.02 13.44 -7.75
CA GLY A 58 2.10 13.82 -8.67
C GLY A 58 3.51 13.52 -8.14
N LEU A 59 3.70 13.28 -6.83
CA LEU A 59 4.98 12.80 -6.30
C LEU A 59 5.29 11.38 -6.78
N PHE A 60 4.29 10.49 -6.73
CA PHE A 60 4.45 9.08 -7.09
C PHE A 60 4.82 8.93 -8.56
N SER A 61 4.16 9.66 -9.46
CA SER A 61 4.48 9.65 -10.89
C SER A 61 5.90 10.16 -11.19
N ARG A 62 6.35 11.22 -10.52
CA ARG A 62 7.67 11.84 -10.77
C ARG A 62 8.83 11.03 -10.21
N ARG A 63 8.60 10.31 -9.11
CA ARG A 63 9.61 9.52 -8.42
C ARG A 63 9.53 8.02 -8.74
N GLN A 64 8.55 7.63 -9.57
CA GLN A 64 8.30 6.25 -9.97
C GLN A 64 8.06 5.30 -8.79
N PHE A 65 7.44 5.82 -7.73
CA PHE A 65 6.97 4.97 -6.63
C PHE A 65 5.76 4.17 -7.09
N ASN A 66 5.71 2.91 -6.71
CA ASN A 66 4.54 2.08 -6.92
C ASN A 66 3.35 2.59 -6.07
N ILE A 67 2.13 2.45 -6.59
CA ILE A 67 0.91 2.67 -5.81
C ILE A 67 0.04 1.43 -5.99
N GLU A 68 -0.09 0.64 -4.92
CA GLU A 68 -1.06 -0.45 -4.87
C GLU A 68 -2.48 0.10 -4.66
N SER A 69 -2.61 1.09 -3.78
CA SER A 69 -3.88 1.74 -3.45
C SER A 69 -3.63 3.15 -2.95
N LEU A 70 -4.53 4.06 -3.29
CA LEU A 70 -4.56 5.41 -2.75
C LEU A 70 -6.00 5.82 -2.48
N THR A 71 -6.29 6.15 -1.22
CA THR A 71 -7.62 6.59 -0.77
C THR A 71 -7.47 7.97 -0.15
N VAL A 72 -8.46 8.84 -0.33
CA VAL A 72 -8.53 10.16 0.30
C VAL A 72 -9.92 10.40 0.86
N GLY A 73 -10.00 10.98 2.05
CA GLY A 73 -11.26 11.42 2.64
C GLY A 73 -11.04 12.45 3.75
N PRO A 74 -12.07 13.25 4.09
CA PRO A 74 -12.03 14.15 5.23
C PRO A 74 -11.81 13.36 6.54
N THR A 75 -11.25 14.01 7.55
CA THR A 75 -11.16 13.45 8.90
C THR A 75 -12.32 13.94 9.76
N GLU A 76 -12.25 13.73 11.08
CA GLU A 76 -13.15 14.34 12.06
C GLU A 76 -13.12 15.88 12.09
N ASP A 77 -12.09 16.47 11.48
CA ASP A 77 -11.94 17.89 11.25
C ASP A 77 -12.03 18.12 9.73
N ASP A 78 -13.08 18.80 9.27
CA ASP A 78 -13.33 19.02 7.84
C ASP A 78 -12.24 19.85 7.14
N SER A 79 -11.43 20.60 7.91
CA SER A 79 -10.25 21.31 7.39
C SER A 79 -9.08 20.38 7.06
N ARG A 80 -9.16 19.11 7.48
CA ARG A 80 -8.12 18.10 7.30
C ARG A 80 -8.64 16.91 6.51
N ALA A 81 -7.76 16.32 5.73
CA ALA A 81 -8.02 15.08 5.01
C ALA A 81 -6.92 14.06 5.30
N ARG A 82 -7.30 12.78 5.25
CA ARG A 82 -6.37 11.66 5.36
C ARG A 82 -6.24 11.02 3.99
N ILE A 83 -5.00 10.90 3.56
CA ILE A 83 -4.62 10.08 2.41
C ILE A 83 -4.01 8.78 2.96
N THR A 84 -4.58 7.65 2.60
CA THR A 84 -4.01 6.33 2.87
C THR A 84 -3.37 5.80 1.60
N VAL A 85 -2.06 5.57 1.65
CA VAL A 85 -1.29 5.01 0.55
C VAL A 85 -0.83 3.62 0.92
N VAL A 86 -1.08 2.66 0.04
CA VAL A 86 -0.47 1.34 0.11
C VAL A 86 0.53 1.22 -1.01
N THR A 87 1.75 0.83 -0.68
CA THR A 87 2.83 0.63 -1.65
C THR A 87 3.60 -0.65 -1.32
N GLU A 88 4.28 -1.18 -2.33
CA GLU A 88 5.24 -2.26 -2.20
C GLU A 88 6.59 -1.76 -2.70
N GLU A 89 7.53 -1.58 -1.78
CA GLU A 89 8.82 -0.94 -2.02
C GLU A 89 9.87 -1.55 -1.08
N SER A 90 11.15 -1.32 -1.36
CA SER A 90 12.23 -1.65 -0.42
C SER A 90 12.22 -0.70 0.78
N ASP A 91 12.82 -1.10 1.92
CA ASP A 91 12.92 -0.22 3.10
C ASP A 91 13.49 1.17 2.77
N PRO A 92 14.60 1.30 1.99
CA PRO A 92 15.09 2.61 1.57
C PRO A 92 14.10 3.38 0.69
N GLY A 93 13.31 2.67 -0.12
CA GLY A 93 12.26 3.24 -0.97
C GLY A 93 11.11 3.83 -0.14
N ILE A 94 10.64 3.09 0.86
CA ILE A 94 9.59 3.53 1.81
C ILE A 94 10.07 4.76 2.59
N ASP A 95 11.27 4.68 3.15
CA ASP A 95 11.94 5.79 3.85
C ASP A 95 11.99 7.06 2.98
N GLN A 96 12.37 6.88 1.72
CA GLN A 96 12.47 7.97 0.77
C GLN A 96 11.08 8.53 0.43
N LEU A 97 10.09 7.66 0.22
CA LEU A 97 8.71 8.07 -0.03
C LEU A 97 8.20 8.95 1.13
N GLU A 98 8.35 8.51 2.38
CA GLU A 98 7.94 9.31 3.53
C GLU A 98 8.66 10.67 3.57
N LYS A 99 9.99 10.68 3.36
CA LYS A 99 10.79 11.92 3.34
C LYS A 99 10.33 12.87 2.24
N GLN A 100 9.88 12.36 1.09
CA GLN A 100 9.38 13.19 -0.01
C GLN A 100 7.95 13.69 0.23
N LEU A 101 7.11 12.88 0.87
CA LEU A 101 5.76 13.28 1.29
C LEU A 101 5.82 14.40 2.33
N ARG A 102 6.68 14.27 3.36
CA ARG A 102 6.90 15.31 4.39
C ARG A 102 7.36 16.67 3.83
N LYS A 103 7.91 16.70 2.61
CA LYS A 103 8.34 17.94 1.93
C LYS A 103 7.23 18.62 1.14
N GLN A 104 6.08 17.97 0.96
CA GLN A 104 4.96 18.58 0.26
C GLN A 104 4.30 19.60 1.19
N ILE A 105 4.15 20.84 0.71
CA ILE A 105 3.58 21.95 1.47
C ILE A 105 2.24 21.61 2.17
N PRO A 106 1.26 20.93 1.55
CA PRO A 106 -0.02 20.66 2.22
C PRO A 106 0.02 19.49 3.22
N VAL A 107 1.15 18.81 3.38
CA VAL A 107 1.27 17.63 4.26
C VAL A 107 1.57 18.07 5.69
N ILE A 108 0.69 17.70 6.62
CA ILE A 108 0.78 17.98 8.06
C ILE A 108 1.59 16.88 8.75
N SER A 109 1.32 15.61 8.45
CA SER A 109 1.97 14.46 9.08
C SER A 109 2.05 13.27 8.13
N VAL A 110 3.11 12.46 8.26
CA VAL A 110 3.31 11.22 7.50
C VAL A 110 3.76 10.15 8.47
N LYS A 111 2.97 9.07 8.57
CA LYS A 111 3.23 7.94 9.45
C LYS A 111 3.02 6.62 8.70
N GLU A 112 4.04 5.76 8.67
CA GLU A 112 3.84 4.34 8.38
C GLU A 112 3.05 3.67 9.51
N LEU A 113 1.99 2.95 9.17
CA LEU A 113 1.16 2.23 10.11
C LEU A 113 1.76 0.87 10.44
N PRO A 114 1.66 0.41 11.71
CA PRO A 114 2.18 -0.88 12.10
C PRO A 114 1.45 -2.02 11.39
N GLU A 115 2.08 -3.19 11.27
CA GLU A 115 1.52 -4.36 10.59
C GLU A 115 0.16 -4.80 11.14
N ASN A 116 -0.10 -4.56 12.42
CA ASN A 116 -1.35 -4.92 13.10
C ASN A 116 -2.48 -3.88 12.90
N ALA A 117 -2.23 -2.81 12.13
CA ALA A 117 -3.21 -1.78 11.80
C ALA A 117 -4.48 -2.38 11.17
N ILE A 118 -5.60 -1.71 11.41
CA ILE A 118 -6.88 -2.11 10.85
C ILE A 118 -6.92 -1.62 9.42
N ASN A 119 -6.98 -2.55 8.47
CA ASN A 119 -7.11 -2.28 7.04
C ASN A 119 -8.46 -2.80 6.55
N ARG A 120 -9.24 -1.93 5.89
CA ARG A 120 -10.52 -2.28 5.29
C ARG A 120 -10.66 -1.68 3.90
N GLU A 121 -11.39 -2.39 3.06
CA GLU A 121 -11.74 -1.98 1.72
C GLU A 121 -13.21 -2.33 1.49
N LEU A 122 -13.91 -1.47 0.74
CA LEU A 122 -15.26 -1.71 0.25
C LEU A 122 -15.22 -1.94 -1.26
N ALA A 123 -16.00 -2.90 -1.72
CA ALA A 123 -16.23 -3.13 -3.15
C ALA A 123 -17.73 -3.23 -3.43
N LEU A 124 -18.14 -2.68 -4.58
CA LEU A 124 -19.42 -2.98 -5.18
C LEU A 124 -19.18 -3.88 -6.39
N VAL A 125 -19.93 -4.96 -6.48
CA VAL A 125 -19.86 -5.93 -7.59
C VAL A 125 -21.25 -6.06 -8.18
N LYS A 126 -21.39 -5.69 -9.45
CA LYS A 126 -22.62 -5.85 -10.23
C LYS A 126 -22.49 -7.05 -11.14
N VAL A 127 -23.44 -7.98 -11.04
CA VAL A 127 -23.48 -9.23 -11.81
C VAL A 127 -24.80 -9.39 -12.56
N GLU A 128 -24.84 -10.29 -13.53
CA GLU A 128 -26.09 -10.72 -14.16
C GLU A 128 -27.04 -11.36 -13.14
N ALA A 129 -28.33 -11.11 -13.29
CA ALA A 129 -29.39 -11.69 -12.44
C ALA A 129 -29.97 -13.01 -13.00
N GLU A 130 -29.21 -13.79 -13.78
CA GLU A 130 -29.69 -15.08 -14.30
C GLU A 130 -30.03 -16.08 -13.17
N HIS A 131 -29.27 -16.02 -12.06
CA HIS A 131 -29.41 -16.89 -10.89
C HIS A 131 -29.33 -16.07 -9.58
N PRO A 132 -30.33 -15.23 -9.28
CA PRO A 132 -30.26 -14.26 -8.18
C PRO A 132 -30.23 -14.92 -6.80
N ASP A 133 -30.78 -16.12 -6.67
CA ASP A 133 -30.71 -16.99 -5.50
C ASP A 133 -29.26 -17.47 -5.23
N GLN A 134 -28.54 -17.89 -6.27
CA GLN A 134 -27.14 -18.30 -6.14
C GLN A 134 -26.22 -17.11 -5.85
N VAL A 135 -26.48 -15.96 -6.49
CA VAL A 135 -25.77 -14.71 -6.19
C VAL A 135 -25.95 -14.34 -4.72
N SER A 136 -27.17 -14.45 -4.19
CA SER A 136 -27.47 -14.17 -2.78
C SER A 136 -26.75 -15.14 -1.84
N ALA A 137 -26.74 -16.44 -2.15
CA ALA A 137 -26.00 -17.43 -1.35
C ALA A 137 -24.48 -17.16 -1.33
N VAL A 138 -23.90 -16.73 -2.46
CA VAL A 138 -22.48 -16.33 -2.52
C VAL A 138 -22.25 -15.04 -1.74
N ALA A 139 -23.17 -14.08 -1.83
CA ALA A 139 -23.09 -12.86 -1.04
C ALA A 139 -23.05 -13.17 0.47
N GLU A 140 -23.92 -14.05 0.96
CA GLU A 140 -23.93 -14.49 2.35
C GLU A 140 -22.59 -15.10 2.81
N MET A 141 -21.94 -15.92 1.96
CA MET A 141 -20.62 -16.50 2.29
C MET A 141 -19.52 -15.45 2.51
N TYR A 142 -19.64 -14.27 1.91
CA TYR A 142 -18.69 -13.17 2.05
C TYR A 142 -19.19 -12.07 3.00
N ASP A 143 -20.24 -12.31 3.80
CA ASP A 143 -20.93 -11.28 4.60
C ASP A 143 -21.29 -10.04 3.77
N ALA A 144 -21.57 -10.24 2.47
CA ALA A 144 -21.92 -9.17 1.54
C ALA A 144 -23.40 -8.84 1.65
N LYS A 145 -23.75 -7.63 1.25
CA LYS A 145 -25.13 -7.12 1.27
C LYS A 145 -25.59 -6.83 -0.16
N THR A 146 -26.73 -7.36 -0.55
CA THR A 146 -27.37 -6.91 -1.79
C THR A 146 -27.88 -5.48 -1.60
N VAL A 147 -27.35 -4.55 -2.40
CA VAL A 147 -27.70 -3.11 -2.32
C VAL A 147 -28.65 -2.70 -3.45
N ASP A 148 -28.70 -3.46 -4.53
CA ASP A 148 -29.60 -3.24 -5.66
C ASP A 148 -29.92 -4.56 -6.36
N ALA A 149 -31.14 -4.70 -6.87
CA ALA A 149 -31.58 -5.86 -7.63
C ALA A 149 -32.68 -5.46 -8.61
N CYS A 150 -32.47 -5.78 -9.89
CA CYS A 150 -33.44 -5.64 -10.97
C CYS A 150 -33.54 -6.96 -11.76
N PRO A 151 -34.47 -7.09 -12.73
CA PRO A 151 -34.62 -8.32 -13.51
C PRO A 151 -33.35 -8.75 -14.24
N GLU A 152 -32.47 -7.81 -14.59
CA GLU A 152 -31.26 -8.05 -15.36
C GLU A 152 -29.99 -8.14 -14.51
N THR A 153 -29.93 -7.47 -13.34
CA THR A 153 -28.70 -7.39 -12.54
C THR A 153 -28.93 -7.41 -11.04
N VAL A 154 -27.92 -7.90 -10.32
CA VAL A 154 -27.81 -7.78 -8.87
C VAL A 154 -26.51 -7.06 -8.53
N THR A 155 -26.57 -6.08 -7.64
CA THR A 155 -25.37 -5.41 -7.11
C THR A 155 -25.20 -5.76 -5.63
N VAL A 156 -24.01 -6.24 -5.28
CA VAL A 156 -23.63 -6.56 -3.90
C VAL A 156 -22.52 -5.64 -3.40
N GLU A 157 -22.62 -5.26 -2.14
CA GLU A 157 -21.61 -4.54 -1.37
C GLU A 157 -20.84 -5.53 -0.50
N ILE A 158 -19.52 -5.46 -0.54
CA ILE A 158 -18.62 -6.31 0.23
C ILE A 158 -17.62 -5.42 0.96
N THR A 159 -17.45 -5.63 2.26
CA THR A 159 -16.44 -4.94 3.06
C THR A 159 -15.53 -5.96 3.75
N GLY A 160 -14.21 -5.76 3.68
CA GLY A 160 -13.28 -6.73 4.22
C GLY A 160 -11.81 -6.36 4.10
N SER A 161 -10.93 -7.34 4.29
CA SER A 161 -9.53 -7.20 3.88
C SER A 161 -9.41 -7.25 2.36
N ARG A 162 -8.32 -6.71 1.82
CA ARG A 162 -8.03 -6.75 0.36
C ARG A 162 -8.12 -8.17 -0.20
N GLN A 163 -7.64 -9.17 0.55
CA GLN A 163 -7.70 -10.58 0.15
C GLN A 163 -9.14 -11.11 0.11
N LYS A 164 -9.98 -10.76 1.11
CA LYS A 164 -11.40 -11.14 1.12
C LYS A 164 -12.12 -10.54 -0.09
N ILE A 165 -11.89 -9.25 -0.37
CA ILE A 165 -12.48 -8.56 -1.52
C ILE A 165 -12.04 -9.21 -2.84
N ALA A 166 -10.74 -9.49 -3.01
CA ALA A 166 -10.23 -10.13 -4.22
C ALA A 166 -10.86 -11.51 -4.46
N ALA A 167 -10.91 -12.36 -3.43
CA ALA A 167 -11.51 -13.69 -3.52
C ALA A 167 -13.02 -13.63 -3.79
N ALA A 168 -13.71 -12.65 -3.22
CA ALA A 168 -15.14 -12.44 -3.47
C ALA A 168 -15.38 -12.06 -4.93
N VAL A 169 -14.64 -11.06 -5.45
CA VAL A 169 -14.74 -10.62 -6.85
C VAL A 169 -14.50 -11.80 -7.79
N GLU A 170 -13.43 -12.58 -7.58
CA GLU A 170 -13.12 -13.79 -8.36
C GLU A 170 -14.28 -14.81 -8.32
N THR A 171 -14.88 -15.03 -7.14
CA THR A 171 -16.04 -15.93 -7.02
C THR A 171 -17.26 -15.40 -7.76
N PHE A 172 -17.47 -14.08 -7.79
CA PHE A 172 -18.59 -13.46 -8.51
C PHE A 172 -18.42 -13.49 -10.04
N GLU A 173 -17.20 -13.67 -10.57
CA GLU A 173 -16.94 -13.76 -12.02
C GLU A 173 -17.82 -14.82 -12.71
N ARG A 174 -18.15 -15.91 -12.00
CA ARG A 174 -19.02 -16.99 -12.49
C ARG A 174 -20.45 -16.56 -12.84
N PHE A 175 -20.92 -15.42 -12.32
CA PHE A 175 -22.27 -14.90 -12.54
C PHE A 175 -22.30 -13.81 -13.61
N GLY A 176 -21.23 -13.62 -14.38
CA GLY A 176 -21.13 -12.54 -15.36
C GLY A 176 -21.03 -11.18 -14.68
N VAL A 177 -19.83 -10.85 -14.17
CA VAL A 177 -19.56 -9.53 -13.61
C VAL A 177 -19.66 -8.48 -14.70
N ARG A 178 -20.61 -7.54 -14.54
CA ARG A 178 -20.78 -6.38 -15.42
C ARG A 178 -19.85 -5.24 -15.02
N GLU A 179 -19.81 -4.92 -13.73
CA GLU A 179 -19.05 -3.77 -13.20
C GLU A 179 -18.50 -4.09 -11.81
N VAL A 180 -17.30 -3.59 -11.53
CA VAL A 180 -16.69 -3.62 -10.19
C VAL A 180 -16.14 -2.25 -9.87
N THR A 181 -16.41 -1.75 -8.67
CA THR A 181 -15.70 -0.61 -8.12
C THR A 181 -15.17 -0.94 -6.73
N ARG A 182 -14.00 -0.37 -6.41
CA ARG A 182 -13.26 -0.63 -5.17
C ARG A 182 -12.80 0.70 -4.60
N THR A 183 -12.95 0.89 -3.30
CA THR A 183 -12.61 2.17 -2.64
C THR A 183 -11.10 2.37 -2.46
N GLY A 184 -10.31 1.31 -2.60
CA GLY A 184 -8.96 1.26 -2.05
C GLY A 184 -8.98 1.00 -0.54
N THR A 185 -7.80 0.87 0.06
CA THR A 185 -7.63 0.60 1.49
C THR A 185 -7.87 1.87 2.30
N ALA A 186 -8.79 1.81 3.25
CA ALA A 186 -8.87 2.69 4.41
C ALA A 186 -8.14 2.02 5.58
N ALA A 187 -7.34 2.79 6.31
CA ALA A 187 -6.53 2.26 7.40
C ALA A 187 -6.48 3.17 8.62
N LEU A 188 -6.52 2.54 9.80
CA LEU A 188 -6.31 3.18 11.10
C LEU A 188 -5.39 2.31 11.96
N ALA A 189 -4.55 2.96 12.76
CA ALA A 189 -3.80 2.30 13.82
C ALA A 189 -4.77 1.67 14.85
N ARG A 190 -4.30 0.63 15.55
CA ARG A 190 -5.15 -0.16 16.45
C ARG A 190 -5.14 0.40 17.87
N GLY A 191 -6.30 0.36 18.53
CA GLY A 191 -6.41 0.73 19.94
C GLY A 191 -6.24 2.24 20.14
N THR A 192 -5.42 2.64 21.12
CA THR A 192 -5.14 4.04 21.44
C THR A 192 -3.98 4.63 20.63
N GLU A 193 -3.41 3.86 19.70
CA GLU A 193 -2.31 4.35 18.87
C GLU A 193 -2.83 5.35 17.83
N SER A 194 -2.14 6.48 17.69
CA SER A 194 -2.48 7.48 16.69
C SER A 194 -2.08 7.04 15.28
N THR A 195 -2.91 7.38 14.30
CA THR A 195 -2.65 7.16 12.85
C THR A 195 -1.90 8.37 12.24
N THR A 196 -1.52 9.35 13.07
CA THR A 196 -0.78 10.56 12.71
C THR A 196 0.22 10.90 13.82
N ASP A 197 1.30 11.58 13.48
CA ASP A 197 2.27 12.08 14.47
C ASP A 197 1.85 13.42 15.10
N ASP A 198 0.82 14.06 14.53
CA ASP A 198 0.28 15.31 15.06
C ASP A 198 -0.37 15.06 16.43
N THR A 199 0.36 15.43 17.48
CA THR A 199 -0.11 15.40 18.86
C THR A 199 -0.86 16.69 19.13
N THR A 200 -1.98 16.92 18.44
CA THR A 200 -2.89 17.98 18.89
C THR A 200 -3.45 17.50 20.24
N PRO A 201 -3.27 18.24 21.36
CA PRO A 201 -3.76 17.78 22.65
C PRO A 201 -5.26 17.58 22.55
N GLN A 202 -5.71 16.37 22.93
CA GLN A 202 -7.12 16.10 23.16
C GLN A 202 -7.66 17.24 24.02
N SER A 203 -8.59 18.02 23.48
CA SER A 203 -9.39 18.91 24.29
C SER A 203 -10.16 18.02 25.26
N THR A 204 -9.62 17.87 26.46
CA THR A 204 -10.31 17.32 27.62
C THR A 204 -11.51 18.20 27.88
N ASN A 205 -12.67 17.83 27.34
CA ASN A 205 -13.93 18.43 27.76
C ASN A 205 -14.54 17.57 28.86
N GLN A 206 -14.66 18.23 30.00
CA GLN A 206 -15.40 17.86 31.21
C GLN A 206 -16.90 17.73 30.93
#